data_AF-A0A9J6DTM4-F1
#
_entry.id   AF-A0A9J6DTM4-F1
#
_cell.length_a   1.000
_cell.length_b   1.000
_cell.length_c   1.000
_cell.angle_alpha   90.00
_cell.angle_beta   90.00
_cell.angle_gamma   90.00
#
_symmetry.space_group_name_H-M   'P 1'
#
loop_
_entity.id
_entity.type
_entity.pdbx_description
1 polymer ?
#
loop_
_entity_poly.entity_id
_entity_poly.type
_entity_poly.pdbx_seq_one_letter_code
_entity_poly.pdbx_strand_id
1 'polypeptide(L)'
;MGRTSRSVLIHFMAEELPSSVKMFGILYAVSYFRPKVEACLNCRQVGHRRDVCPLPNRLTCSSCGQKHPEDYPCTPQCVICEDAHKTGDRAC
;
A
#
# COMPACT_ATOMS: atom_id res chain seq x y z
N MET A 1 1.04 -0.04 -14.75
CA MET A 1 1.17 1.16 -15.59
C MET A 1 1.19 2.38 -14.68
N GLY A 2 2.33 3.09 -14.67
CA GLY A 2 2.73 4.02 -13.63
C GLY A 2 1.97 5.34 -13.67
N ARG A 3 1.50 5.79 -12.50
CA ARG A 3 1.18 7.20 -12.25
C ARG A 3 2.46 8.00 -12.39
N THR A 4 2.40 9.12 -13.12
CA THR A 4 3.44 10.15 -13.23
C THR A 4 3.81 10.68 -11.83
N SER A 5 4.68 9.97 -11.13
CA SER A 5 5.16 10.40 -9.81
C SER A 5 6.42 11.23 -10.02
N ARG A 6 6.43 12.47 -9.52
CA ARG A 6 7.63 13.31 -9.39
C ARG A 6 8.53 12.81 -8.26
N SER A 7 8.82 11.51 -8.24
CA SER A 7 9.50 10.83 -7.16
C SER A 7 10.64 10.00 -7.74
N VAL A 8 11.80 10.04 -7.07
CA VAL A 8 12.97 9.23 -7.42
C VAL A 8 13.20 8.19 -6.31
N LEU A 9 13.56 6.97 -6.70
CA LEU A 9 14.00 5.93 -5.77
C LEU A 9 15.53 5.90 -5.80
N ILE A 10 16.16 6.14 -4.65
CA ILE A 10 17.62 6.18 -4.51
C ILE A 10 18.02 5.08 -3.52
N HIS A 11 19.00 4.28 -3.89
CA HIS A 11 19.55 3.23 -3.04
C HIS A 11 20.86 3.73 -2.43
N PHE A 12 20.98 3.69 -1.10
CA PHE A 12 22.18 4.06 -0.36
C PHE A 12 22.90 2.79 0.10
N MET A 13 24.20 2.67 -0.18
CA MET A 13 25.05 1.64 0.42
C MET A 13 25.60 2.13 1.76
N ALA A 14 24.72 2.39 2.71
CA ALA A 14 25.04 2.86 4.07
C ALA A 14 24.09 2.20 5.08
N GLU A 15 24.54 2.07 6.33
CA GLU A 15 23.74 1.48 7.41
C GLU A 15 22.59 2.40 7.84
N GLU A 16 22.82 3.71 7.82
CA GLU A 16 21.83 4.73 8.15
C GLU A 16 21.53 5.64 6.95
N LEU A 17 20.27 6.07 6.80
CA LEU A 17 19.90 7.03 5.77
C LEU A 17 20.46 8.41 6.08
N PRO A 18 21.08 9.11 5.10
CA PRO A 18 21.47 10.50 5.28
C PRO A 18 20.23 11.38 5.48
N SER A 19 20.36 12.47 6.24
CA SER A 19 19.25 13.41 6.48
C SER A 19 18.82 14.16 5.22
N SER A 20 19.72 14.33 4.24
CA SER A 20 19.43 15.01 2.99
C SER A 20 20.28 14.49 1.82
N VAL A 21 19.76 14.68 0.60
CA VAL A 21 20.47 14.40 -0.66
C VAL A 21 20.44 15.64 -1.55
N LYS A 22 21.56 15.99 -2.16
CA LYS A 22 21.64 17.09 -3.13
C LYS A 22 21.44 16.56 -4.54
N MET A 23 20.42 17.02 -5.24
CA MET A 23 20.16 16.69 -6.64
C MET A 23 19.87 17.97 -7.41
N PHE A 24 20.43 18.11 -8.62
CA PHE A 24 20.22 19.30 -9.47
C PHE A 24 20.49 20.65 -8.76
N GLY A 25 21.42 20.68 -7.81
CA GLY A 25 21.75 21.88 -7.04
C GLY A 25 20.86 22.15 -5.82
N ILE A 26 19.78 21.39 -5.61
CA ILE A 26 18.81 21.56 -4.52
C ILE A 26 19.01 20.44 -3.47
N LEU A 27 18.89 20.79 -2.19
CA LEU A 27 18.89 19.83 -1.07
C LEU A 27 17.46 19.31 -0.82
N TYR A 28 17.30 17.99 -0.80
CA TYR A 28 16.04 17.30 -0.51
C TYR A 28 16.18 16.52 0.80
N ALA A 29 15.15 16.58 1.65
CA ALA A 29 15.06 15.70 2.81
C ALA A 29 14.84 14.25 2.37
N VAL A 30 15.58 13.32 2.96
CA VAL A 30 15.41 11.88 2.70
C VAL A 30 14.46 11.31 3.74
N SER A 31 13.54 10.47 3.29
CA SER A 31 12.62 9.71 4.15
C SER A 31 12.59 8.26 3.71
N TYR A 32 12.31 7.36 4.65
CA TYR A 32 12.18 5.94 4.36
C TYR A 32 11.05 5.71 3.34
N PHE A 33 11.38 5.05 2.24
CA PHE A 33 10.37 4.59 1.30
C PHE A 33 9.64 3.39 1.88
N ARG A 34 8.34 3.53 2.15
CA ARG A 34 7.46 2.41 2.50
C ARG A 34 6.78 1.91 1.22
N PRO A 35 7.10 0.70 0.73
CA PRO A 35 6.42 0.15 -0.42
C PRO A 35 4.96 -0.07 -0.06
N LYS A 36 4.06 0.35 -0.96
CA LYS A 36 2.65 0.04 -0.82
C LYS A 36 2.48 -1.48 -0.86
N VAL A 37 1.89 -2.05 0.17
CA VAL A 37 1.53 -3.47 0.18
C VAL A 37 0.35 -3.69 -0.77
N GLU A 38 0.56 -4.50 -1.81
CA GLU A 38 -0.50 -4.85 -2.76
C GLU A 38 -1.33 -6.02 -2.21
N ALA A 39 -2.57 -5.70 -1.82
CA ALA A 39 -3.56 -6.68 -1.43
C ALA A 39 -4.40 -7.13 -2.64
N CYS A 40 -4.79 -8.40 -2.65
CA CYS A 40 -5.73 -8.94 -3.62
C CYS A 40 -7.05 -8.15 -3.59
N LEU A 41 -7.52 -7.67 -4.75
CA LEU A 41 -8.75 -6.89 -4.84
C LEU A 41 -10.03 -7.70 -4.57
N ASN A 42 -9.91 -9.02 -4.44
CA ASN A 42 -11.02 -9.92 -4.16
C ASN A 42 -11.08 -10.28 -2.67
N CYS A 43 -10.07 -10.99 -2.17
CA CYS A 43 -10.07 -11.51 -0.79
C CYS A 43 -9.28 -10.64 0.22
N ARG A 44 -8.62 -9.56 -0.26
CA ARG A 44 -7.82 -8.61 0.53
C ARG A 44 -6.58 -9.21 1.23
N GLN A 45 -6.19 -10.42 0.86
CA GLN A 45 -4.94 -11.04 1.31
C GLN A 45 -3.75 -10.64 0.42
N VAL A 46 -2.54 -10.73 0.96
CA VAL A 46 -1.29 -10.44 0.24
C VAL A 46 -0.76 -11.66 -0.51
N GLY A 47 0.20 -11.44 -1.42
CA GLY A 47 0.93 -12.52 -2.11
C GLY A 47 0.31 -13.03 -3.39
N HIS A 48 -0.85 -12.53 -3.79
CA HIS A 48 -1.47 -12.87 -5.07
C HIS A 48 -2.34 -11.73 -5.61
N ARG A 49 -2.58 -11.76 -6.92
CA ARG A 49 -3.47 -10.81 -7.61
C ARG A 49 -4.87 -11.42 -7.76
N ARG A 50 -5.86 -10.58 -8.10
CA ARG A 50 -7.26 -11.00 -8.25
C ARG A 50 -7.45 -12.14 -9.27
N ASP A 51 -6.69 -12.11 -10.35
CA ASP A 51 -6.70 -13.06 -11.46
C ASP A 51 -6.26 -14.48 -11.06
N VAL A 52 -5.39 -14.59 -10.05
CA VAL A 52 -4.89 -15.87 -9.52
C VAL A 52 -5.36 -16.11 -8.08
N CYS A 53 -6.49 -15.52 -7.70
CA CYS A 53 -7.02 -15.66 -6.34
C CYS A 53 -7.46 -17.10 -6.07
N PRO A 54 -6.96 -17.75 -4.99
CA PRO A 54 -7.43 -19.09 -4.60
C PRO A 54 -8.89 -19.10 -4.13
N LEU A 55 -9.45 -17.92 -3.84
CA LEU A 55 -10.81 -17.73 -3.33
C LEU A 55 -11.61 -16.80 -4.25
N PRO A 56 -11.96 -17.23 -5.50
CA PRO A 56 -12.58 -16.36 -6.49
C PRO A 56 -13.97 -15.84 -6.06
N ASN A 57 -14.71 -16.61 -5.26
CA ASN A 57 -16.07 -16.27 -4.83
C ASN A 57 -16.15 -15.57 -3.45
N ARG A 58 -15.01 -15.16 -2.88
CA ARG A 58 -14.92 -14.52 -1.57
C ARG A 58 -14.61 -13.03 -1.69
N LEU A 59 -15.51 -12.30 -2.35
CA LEU A 59 -15.42 -10.84 -2.42
C LEU A 59 -15.55 -10.26 -1.01
N THR A 60 -14.48 -9.64 -0.53
CA THR A 60 -14.43 -8.96 0.76
C THR A 60 -14.30 -7.46 0.58
N CYS A 61 -14.93 -6.71 1.49
CA CYS A 61 -14.95 -5.27 1.47
C CYS A 61 -13.52 -4.70 1.51
N SER A 62 -13.22 -3.72 0.66
CA SER A 62 -11.93 -3.00 0.69
C SER A 62 -11.70 -2.22 1.97
N SER A 63 -12.78 -1.81 2.63
CA SER A 63 -12.72 -0.95 3.81
C SER A 63 -12.49 -1.73 5.09
N CYS A 64 -13.17 -2.86 5.29
CA CYS A 64 -13.14 -3.59 6.58
C CYS A 64 -12.80 -5.09 6.46
N GLY A 65 -12.61 -5.62 5.26
CA GLY A 65 -12.28 -7.03 5.04
C GLY A 65 -13.42 -8.04 5.26
N GLN A 66 -14.62 -7.59 5.68
CA GLN A 66 -15.78 -8.46 5.91
C GLN A 66 -16.56 -8.76 4.62
N LYS A 67 -17.37 -9.83 4.66
CA LYS A 67 -18.25 -10.22 3.56
C LYS A 67 -19.61 -9.55 3.72
N HIS A 68 -19.84 -8.49 2.97
CA HIS A 68 -21.13 -7.77 2.91
C HIS A 68 -21.28 -7.07 1.55
N PRO A 69 -22.50 -6.62 1.18
CA PRO A 69 -22.73 -5.78 0.00
C PRO A 69 -21.90 -4.49 0.05
N GLU A 70 -21.51 -3.95 -1.11
CA GLU A 70 -20.56 -2.82 -1.20
C GLU A 70 -21.06 -1.54 -0.50
N ASP A 71 -22.37 -1.34 -0.45
CA ASP A 71 -23.04 -0.17 0.16
C ASP A 71 -23.27 -0.30 1.68
N TYR A 72 -22.81 -1.38 2.31
CA TYR A 72 -23.00 -1.56 3.74
C TYR A 72 -22.11 -0.57 4.54
N PRO A 73 -22.70 0.20 5.48
CA PRO A 73 -21.92 1.11 6.33
C PRO A 73 -20.99 0.28 7.23
N CYS A 74 -19.69 0.38 6.99
CA CYS A 74 -18.66 -0.32 7.78
C CYS A 74 -17.56 0.64 8.21
N THR A 75 -16.96 0.37 9.37
CA THR A 75 -15.79 1.08 9.86
C THR A 75 -14.56 0.61 9.07
N PRO A 76 -13.73 1.52 8.53
CA PRO A 76 -12.52 1.14 7.82
C PRO A 76 -11.51 0.52 8.80
N GLN A 77 -11.05 -0.68 8.48
CA GLN A 77 -10.01 -1.40 9.18
C GLN A 77 -9.17 -2.19 8.17
N CYS A 78 -7.86 -2.02 8.21
CA CYS A 78 -6.94 -2.67 7.30
C CYS A 78 -6.78 -4.14 7.67
N VAL A 79 -6.93 -5.06 6.71
CA VAL A 79 -6.75 -6.51 6.96
C VAL A 79 -5.28 -6.87 7.19
N ILE A 80 -4.34 -5.98 6.83
CA ILE A 80 -2.90 -6.25 6.85
C ILE A 80 -2.24 -5.74 8.14
N CYS A 81 -2.49 -4.47 8.50
CA CYS A 81 -1.90 -3.84 9.69
C CYS A 81 -2.91 -3.56 10.81
N GLU A 82 -4.20 -3.91 10.61
CA GLU A 82 -5.28 -3.75 11.59
C GLU A 82 -5.63 -2.29 11.99
N ASP A 83 -4.97 -1.31 11.37
CA ASP A 83 -5.22 0.12 11.58
C ASP A 83 -6.50 0.64 10.91
N ALA A 84 -6.96 1.81 11.36
CA ALA A 84 -8.20 2.46 10.91
C ALA A 84 -8.10 3.11 9.51
N HIS A 85 -7.76 2.32 8.49
CA HIS A 85 -7.76 2.73 7.09
C HIS A 85 -8.15 1.57 6.14
N LYS A 86 -8.34 1.87 4.86
CA LYS A 86 -8.71 0.86 3.86
C LYS A 86 -7.52 -0.05 3.54
N THR A 87 -7.80 -1.31 3.20
CA THR A 87 -6.73 -2.25 2.83
C THR A 87 -6.10 -1.85 1.49
N GLY A 88 -4.77 -1.72 1.46
CA GLY A 88 -4.05 -1.21 0.30
C GLY A 88 -4.09 0.32 0.16
N ASP A 89 -4.33 1.05 1.24
CA ASP A 89 -4.03 2.48 1.31
C ASP A 89 -2.52 2.71 1.52
N ARG A 90 -2.04 3.94 1.27
CA ARG A 90 -0.67 4.39 1.56
C ARG A 90 -0.41 4.62 3.05
N ALA A 91 -1.46 4.61 3.86
CA ALA A 91 -1.37 4.64 5.32
C ALA A 91 -0.90 3.30 5.92
N CYS A 92 -0.89 2.22 5.10
CA CYS A 92 -0.39 0.91 5.46
C CYS A 92 1.15 0.86 5.53
#